data_AF-A0A419YPV1-F1
#
_entry.id   AF-A0A419YPV1-F1
#
_cell.length_a   1.000
_cell.length_b   1.000
_cell.length_c   1.000
_cell.angle_alpha   90.00
_cell.angle_beta   90.00
_cell.angle_gamma   90.00
#
_symmetry.space_group_name_H-M   'P 1'
#
loop_
_entity.id
_entity.type
_entity.pdbx_description
1 polymer ?
#
loop_
_entity_poly.entity_id
_entity_poly.type
_entity_poly.pdbx_seq_one_letter_code
_entity_poly.pdbx_strand_id
1 'polypeptide(L)' 'MRTTPATWTEADAWLTVLHQHGHLHHVQAAADGTRTVQRGRHSRPWTLHHPVLALDWIEDLVRDVEQRDTEPHR' A
#
# COMPACT_ATOMS: atom_id res chain seq x y z
N MET A 1 11.55 -15.39 -5.27
CA MET A 1 12.63 -14.47 -4.84
C MET A 1 12.68 -13.34 -5.85
N ARG A 2 12.47 -12.09 -5.41
CA ARG A 2 12.45 -10.94 -6.32
C ARG A 2 13.87 -10.63 -6.80
N THR A 3 14.06 -10.51 -8.12
CA THR A 3 15.37 -10.23 -8.74
C THR A 3 15.58 -8.77 -9.10
N THR A 4 14.51 -7.97 -9.13
CA THR A 4 14.54 -6.53 -9.34
C THR A 4 14.61 -5.79 -8.00
N PRO A 5 15.47 -4.76 -7.88
CA PRO A 5 15.55 -3.96 -6.66
C PRO A 5 14.22 -3.22 -6.43
N ALA A 6 13.76 -3.22 -5.18
CA ALA A 6 12.61 -2.43 -4.79
C ALA A 6 12.92 -0.94 -4.88
N THR A 7 12.05 -0.19 -5.55
CA THR A 7 12.20 1.25 -5.72
C THR A 7 11.00 1.98 -5.13
N TRP A 8 11.24 3.20 -4.64
CA TRP A 8 10.15 4.07 -4.20
C TRP A 8 9.22 4.43 -5.36
N THR A 9 9.73 4.55 -6.59
CA THR A 9 8.92 4.82 -7.78
C THR A 9 7.84 3.75 -8.00
N GLU A 10 8.21 2.48 -7.86
CA GLU A 10 7.26 1.38 -7.99
C GLU A 10 6.26 1.35 -6.82
N ALA A 11 6.74 1.52 -5.58
CA ALA A 11 5.85 1.57 -4.43
C ALA A 11 4.84 2.73 -4.55
N ASP A 12 5.29 3.92 -4.96
CA ASP A 12 4.44 5.10 -5.15
C ASP A 12 3.41 4.89 -6.26
N ALA A 13 3.77 4.19 -7.35
CA ALA A 13 2.82 3.83 -8.40
C ALA A 13 1.69 2.96 -7.86
N TRP A 14 2.03 1.91 -7.09
CA TRP A 14 1.03 1.06 -6.44
C TRP A 14 0.19 1.80 -5.40
N LEU A 15 0.80 2.62 -4.54
CA LEU A 15 0.07 3.42 -3.55
C LEU A 15 -0.90 4.39 -4.22
N THR A 16 -0.52 4.96 -5.37
CA THR A 16 -1.40 5.84 -6.16
C THR A 16 -2.61 5.08 -6.69
N VAL A 17 -2.41 3.91 -7.29
CA VAL A 17 -3.52 3.07 -7.81
C VAL A 17 -4.45 2.66 -6.67
N LEU A 18 -3.90 2.18 -5.55
CA LEU A 18 -4.69 1.76 -4.39
C LEU A 18 -5.49 2.91 -3.77
N HIS A 19 -4.94 4.13 -3.77
CA HIS A 19 -5.65 5.33 -3.33
C HIS A 19 -6.78 5.71 -4.28
N GLN A 20 -6.53 5.69 -5.59
CA GLN A 20 -7.55 5.99 -6.61
C GLN A 20 -8.72 5.00 -6.59
N HIS A 21 -8.45 3.73 -6.32
CA HIS A 21 -9.48 2.70 -6.18
C HIS A 21 -10.18 2.68 -4.81
N GLY A 22 -9.80 3.59 -3.89
CA GLY A 22 -10.44 3.72 -2.58
C GLY A 22 -10.01 2.68 -1.54
N HIS A 23 -8.99 1.87 -1.82
CA HIS A 23 -8.40 0.93 -0.86
C HIS A 23 -7.48 1.62 0.15
N LEU A 24 -7.05 2.84 -0.16
CA LEU A 24 -6.37 3.74 0.76
C LEU A 24 -7.18 5.02 0.94
N HIS A 25 -7.29 5.47 2.17
CA HIS A 25 -7.85 6.76 2.51
C HIS A 25 -6.82 7.88 2.33
N HIS A 26 -5.56 7.63 2.67
CA HIS A 26 -4.52 8.65 2.64
C HIS A 26 -3.15 8.07 2.31
N VAL A 27 -2.38 8.82 1.51
CA VAL A 27 -0.98 8.55 1.18
C VAL A 27 -0.24 9.89 1.24
N GLN A 28 0.82 9.97 2.03
CA GLN A 28 1.65 11.16 2.15
C GLN A 28 3.13 10.81 2.02
N ALA A 29 3.81 11.51 1.12
CA ALA A 29 5.26 11.52 1.04
C ALA A 29 5.85 12.50 2.05
N ALA A 30 6.77 12.02 2.88
CA ALA A 30 7.54 12.88 3.78
C ALA A 30 8.88 13.27 3.14
N ALA A 31 9.43 14.40 3.57
CA ALA A 31 10.69 14.96 3.06
C ALA A 31 11.91 14.07 3.38
N ASP A 32 11.78 13.19 4.37
CA ASP A 32 12.78 12.19 4.76
C ASP A 32 12.81 10.95 3.85
N GLY A 33 11.95 10.91 2.83
CA GLY A 33 11.84 9.81 1.88
C GLY A 33 10.93 8.67 2.34
N THR A 34 10.26 8.81 3.49
CA THR A 34 9.26 7.83 3.96
C THR A 34 7.89 8.07 3.32
N ARG A 35 7.02 7.06 3.40
CA ARG A 35 5.60 7.17 3.00
C ARG A 35 4.72 6.85 4.18
N THR A 36 3.83 7.77 4.54
CA THR A 36 2.78 7.50 5.52
C THR A 36 1.50 7.15 4.78
N VAL A 37 0.96 5.97 5.05
CA VAL A 37 -0.24 5.43 4.40
C VAL A 37 -1.32 5.14 5.43
N GLN A 38 -2.58 5.27 5.03
CA GLN A 38 -3.72 4.98 5.89
C GLN A 38 -4.80 4.26 5.08
N ARG A 39 -5.14 3.02 5.49
CA ARG A 39 -6.15 2.20 4.79
C ARG A 39 -7.54 2.82 4.84
N GLY A 40 -8.07 3.08 6.04
CA GLY A 40 -9.37 3.73 6.23
C GLY A 40 -9.29 4.95 7.15
N ARG A 41 -10.32 5.80 7.14
CA ARG A 41 -10.37 7.05 7.94
C ARG A 41 -10.11 6.85 9.43
N HIS A 42 -10.51 5.70 9.99
CA HIS A 42 -10.34 5.35 11.40
C HIS A 42 -9.15 4.39 11.64
N SER A 43 -8.49 3.92 10.58
CA SER A 43 -7.31 3.06 10.70
C SER A 43 -6.12 3.89 11.18
N ARG A 44 -5.24 3.27 11.96
CA ARG A 44 -3.96 3.89 12.33
C ARG A 44 -3.12 4.11 11.06
N PRO A 45 -2.47 5.27 10.91
CA PRO A 45 -1.52 5.49 9.83
C PRO A 45 -0.28 4.62 10.04
N TRP A 46 0.31 4.18 8.93
CA TRP A 46 1.51 3.36 8.88
C TRP A 46 2.61 4.09 8.13
N THR A 47 3.80 4.18 8.73
CA THR A 47 4.97 4.79 8.09
C THR A 47 5.84 3.71 7.48
N LEU A 48 6.06 3.81 6.18
CA LEU A 48 6.87 2.92 5.37
C LEU A 48 8.25 3.58 5.21
N HIS A 49 9.27 2.95 5.78
CA HIS A 49 10.63 3.49 5.82
C HIS A 49 11.49 3.04 4.63
N HIS A 50 11.14 1.92 4.01
CA HIS A 50 11.91 1.33 2.91
C HIS A 50 10.98 0.80 1.81
N PRO A 51 11.41 0.84 0.54
CA PRO A 51 10.58 0.39 -0.58
C PRO A 51 10.30 -1.12 -0.53
N VAL A 52 11.19 -1.93 0.07
CA VAL A 52 10.93 -3.36 0.31
C VAL A 52 9.74 -3.53 1.26
N LEU A 53 9.79 -2.87 2.43
CA LEU A 53 8.71 -2.92 3.41
C LEU A 53 7.40 -2.36 2.85
N ALA A 54 7.49 -1.33 2.01
CA ALA A 54 6.33 -0.77 1.33
C ALA A 54 5.66 -1.80 0.42
N LEU A 55 6.44 -2.54 -0.37
CA LEU A 55 5.92 -3.54 -1.29
C LEU A 55 5.40 -4.78 -0.59
N ASP A 56 6.03 -5.23 0.49
CA ASP A 56 5.50 -6.31 1.33
C ASP A 56 4.14 -5.91 1.95
N TRP A 57 4.02 -4.65 2.39
CA TRP A 57 2.77 -4.11 2.91
C TRP A 57 1.68 -3.99 1.84
N ILE A 58 2.07 -3.57 0.63
CA ILE A 58 1.17 -3.50 -0.54
C ILE A 58 0.70 -4.89 -0.93
N GLU A 59 1.57 -5.91 -0.93
CA GLU A 59 1.21 -7.30 -1.24
C GLU A 59 0.13 -7.81 -0.28
N ASP A 60 0.30 -7.58 1.02
CA ASP A 60 -0.71 -7.93 2.03
C ASP A 60 -2.05 -7.23 1.77
N LEU A 61 -2.02 -5.93 1.44
CA LEU A 61 -3.24 -5.18 1.13
C LEU A 61 -3.94 -5.70 -0.12
N VAL A 62 -3.21 -5.93 -1.21
CA VAL A 62 -3.79 -6.45 -2.46
C VAL A 62 -4.41 -7.82 -2.19
N ARG A 63 -3.74 -8.69 -1.43
CA ARG A 63 -4.26 -10.00 -1.06
C ARG A 63 -5.54 -9.90 -0.22
N ASP A 64 -5.63 -8.98 0.73
CA ASP A 64 -6.84 -8.72 1.53
C ASP A 64 -7.99 -8.19 0.66
N VAL A 65 -7.70 -7.33 -0.33
CA VAL A 65 -8.69 -6.85 -1.30
C VAL A 65 -9.21 -8.01 -2.16
N GLU A 66 -8.32 -8.82 -2.74
CA GLU A 66 -8.72 -9.97 -3.56
C GLU A 66 -9.57 -10.98 -2.79
N GLN A 67 -9.26 -11.22 -1.51
CA GLN A 67 -10.07 -12.10 -0.66
C GLN A 67 -11.48 -11.55 -0.47
N ARG A 68 -11.63 -10.24 -0.20
CA ARG A 68 -12.94 -9.61 -0.01
C ARG A 68 -13.79 -9.56 -1.27
N ASP A 69 -13.18 -9.39 -2.43
CA ASP A 69 -13.87 -9.48 -3.72
C ASP A 69 -14.28 -10.92 -4.06
N THR A 70 -13.50 -11.90 -3.59
CA THR A 70 -13.76 -13.32 -3.85
C THR A 70 -14.78 -13.93 -2.90
N GLU A 71 -14.98 -13.38 -1.70
CA GLU A 71 -16.05 -13.82 -0.78
C GLU A 71 -17.42 -13.47 -1.38
N PRO A 72 -18.19 -14.46 -1.91
CA PRO A 72 -19.53 -14.19 -2.36
C PRO A 72 -20.37 -13.93 -1.10
N HIS A 73 -20.97 -12.75 -1.05
CA HIS A 73 -22.07 -12.44 -0.13
C HIS A 73 -23.07 -13.60 -0.17
N ARG A 74 -23.09 -14.40 0.90
CA ARG A 74 -23.96 -15.57 1.04
C ARG A 74 -25.19 -15.22 1.86
#